data_AF-A0A2N1RAQ5-F1
#
_entry.id   AF-A0A2N1RAQ5-F1
#
_cell.length_a   1.000
_cell.length_b   1.000
_cell.length_c   1.000
_cell.angle_alpha   90.00
_cell.angle_beta   90.00
_cell.angle_gamma   90.00
#
_symmetry.space_group_name_H-M   'P 1'
#
loop_
_entity.id
_entity.type
_entity.pdbx_description
1 polymer ?
#
loop_
_entity_poly.entity_id
_entity_poly.type
_entity_poly.pdbx_seq_one_letter_code
_entity_poly.pdbx_strand_id
1 'polypeptide(L)'
;IPDRLMWIEITACIIFCTMLEFLVHAYYEKVFDLKLWDYSSLFLNIQGRVCLLYSLYWGLLGYAYLHFLQQYIWLIVDLILANKIGWVLASSFSIYFVFGCI
;
A
#
# COMPACT_ATOMS: atom_id res chain seq x y z
N ILE A 1 -3.65 -4.35 23.75
CA ILE A 1 -4.42 -5.06 22.70
C ILE A 1 -4.41 -6.54 23.09
N PRO A 2 -5.55 -7.24 23.14
CA PRO A 2 -5.53 -8.67 23.43
C PRO A 2 -4.74 -9.40 22.35
N ASP A 3 -3.86 -10.34 22.75
CA ASP A 3 -2.88 -10.97 21.84
C ASP A 3 -3.50 -11.55 20.56
N ARG A 4 -4.73 -12.09 20.65
CA ARG A 4 -5.45 -12.61 19.48
C ARG A 4 -5.79 -11.55 18.43
N LEU A 5 -6.06 -10.32 18.84
CA LEU A 5 -6.43 -9.24 17.92
C LEU A 5 -5.21 -8.77 17.10
N MET A 6 -4.04 -8.71 17.74
CA MET A 6 -2.78 -8.39 17.08
C MET A 6 -2.48 -9.35 15.91
N TRP A 7 -2.61 -10.66 16.13
CA TRP A 7 -2.35 -11.65 15.08
C TRP A 7 -3.34 -11.59 13.92
N ILE A 8 -4.61 -11.24 14.20
CA ILE A 8 -5.63 -11.03 13.18
C ILE A 8 -5.25 -9.81 12.31
N GLU A 9 -4.88 -8.69 12.93
CA GLU A 9 -4.48 -7.47 12.22
C GLU A 9 -3.25 -7.69 11.35
N ILE A 10 -2.21 -8.34 11.88
CA ILE A 10 -1.00 -8.67 11.12
C ILE A 10 -1.37 -9.55 9.92
N THR A 11 -2.17 -10.59 10.13
CA THR A 11 -2.57 -11.51 9.05
C THR A 11 -3.42 -10.81 7.99
N ALA A 12 -4.33 -9.93 8.41
CA ALA A 12 -5.13 -9.11 7.50
C ALA A 12 -4.22 -8.18 6.65
N CYS A 13 -3.23 -7.54 7.27
CA CYS A 13 -2.25 -6.71 6.56
C CYS A 13 -1.42 -7.53 5.55
N ILE A 14 -0.93 -8.71 5.92
CA ILE A 14 -0.22 -9.61 5.00
C ILE A 14 -1.06 -9.88 3.75
N ILE A 15 -2.31 -10.32 3.95
CA ILE A 15 -3.20 -10.70 2.84
C ILE A 15 -3.52 -9.47 1.99
N PHE A 16 -3.97 -8.38 2.60
CA PHE A 16 -4.44 -7.20 1.89
C PHE A 16 -3.32 -6.51 1.11
N CYS A 17 -2.18 -6.25 1.75
CA CYS A 17 -1.06 -5.57 1.11
C CYS A 17 -0.44 -6.45 0.01
N THR A 18 -0.29 -7.76 0.21
CA THR A 18 0.21 -8.65 -0.85
C THR A 18 -0.76 -8.76 -2.03
N MET A 19 -2.08 -8.78 -1.77
CA MET A 19 -3.07 -8.73 -2.85
C MET A 19 -2.96 -7.44 -3.66
N LEU A 20 -2.87 -6.28 -2.98
CA LEU A 20 -2.67 -4.99 -3.65
C LEU A 20 -1.35 -4.95 -4.43
N GLU A 21 -0.26 -5.41 -3.83
CA GLU A 21 1.07 -5.49 -4.45
C GLU A 21 1.00 -6.30 -5.76
N PHE A 22 0.35 -7.46 -5.74
CA PHE A 22 0.17 -8.28 -6.93
C PHE A 22 -0.67 -7.57 -7.99
N LEU A 23 -1.78 -6.95 -7.61
CA LEU A 23 -2.70 -6.27 -8.54
C LEU A 23 -2.05 -5.05 -9.18
N VAL A 24 -1.36 -4.22 -8.39
CA VAL A 24 -0.64 -3.04 -8.90
C VAL A 24 0.46 -3.49 -9.85
N HIS A 25 1.26 -4.49 -9.46
CA HIS A 25 2.30 -5.00 -10.34
C HIS A 25 1.72 -5.53 -11.66
N ALA A 26 0.65 -6.32 -11.60
CA ALA A 26 -0.01 -6.86 -12.79
C ALA A 26 -0.66 -5.77 -13.67
N TYR A 27 -1.18 -4.70 -13.07
CA TYR A 27 -1.69 -3.54 -13.81
C TYR A 27 -0.56 -2.83 -14.55
N TYR A 28 0.55 -2.54 -13.88
CA TYR A 28 1.67 -1.83 -14.49
C TYR A 28 2.35 -2.63 -15.60
N GLU A 29 2.50 -3.94 -15.40
CA GLU A 29 3.03 -4.84 -16.42
C GLU A 29 2.12 -4.89 -17.66
N LYS A 30 0.79 -4.81 -17.50
CA LYS A 30 -0.14 -4.88 -18.65
C LYS A 30 -0.34 -3.55 -19.37
N VAL A 31 -0.36 -2.44 -18.65
CA VAL A 31 -0.70 -1.11 -19.21
C VAL A 31 0.55 -0.39 -19.73
N PHE A 32 1.67 -0.51 -19.02
CA PHE A 32 2.89 0.22 -19.36
C PHE A 32 4.06 -0.69 -19.79
N ASP A 33 3.83 -2.00 -19.87
CA ASP A 33 4.89 -3.01 -20.11
C ASP A 33 6.08 -2.86 -19.14
N LEU A 34 5.79 -2.38 -17.92
CA LEU A 34 6.77 -2.01 -16.91
C LEU A 34 6.71 -2.98 -15.74
N LYS A 35 7.83 -3.64 -15.47
CA LYS A 35 8.04 -4.40 -14.23
C LYS A 35 8.57 -3.49 -13.14
N LEU A 36 7.77 -3.27 -12.10
CA LEU A 36 8.14 -2.39 -10.97
C LEU A 36 9.30 -2.96 -10.13
N TRP A 37 9.39 -4.28 -10.03
CA TRP A 37 10.42 -5.04 -9.33
C TRP A 37 10.46 -6.47 -9.87
N ASP A 38 11.47 -7.27 -9.50
CA ASP A 38 11.54 -8.67 -9.90
C ASP A 38 11.92 -9.55 -8.70
N TYR A 39 10.98 -10.36 -8.24
CA TYR A 39 11.16 -11.32 -7.15
C TYR A 39 11.36 -12.76 -7.62
N SER A 40 11.62 -12.98 -8.91
CA SER A 40 11.73 -14.33 -9.50
C SER A 40 12.81 -15.19 -8.83
N SER A 41 13.84 -14.56 -8.24
CA SER A 41 14.94 -15.23 -7.54
C SER A 41 14.64 -15.55 -6.06
N LEU A 42 13.52 -15.08 -5.51
CA LEU A 42 13.19 -15.22 -4.10
C LEU A 42 12.34 -16.47 -3.81
N PHE A 43 12.50 -17.02 -2.61
CA PHE A 43 11.76 -18.19 -2.16
C PHE A 43 10.25 -17.90 -2.06
N LEU A 44 9.43 -18.83 -2.58
CA LEU A 44 7.97 -18.71 -2.67
C LEU A 44 7.51 -17.42 -3.35
N ASN A 45 8.13 -17.09 -4.49
CA ASN A 45 7.62 -16.03 -5.36
C ASN A 45 6.45 -16.53 -6.22
N ILE A 46 5.54 -15.62 -6.56
CA ILE A 46 4.42 -15.86 -7.48
C ILE A 46 4.62 -14.95 -8.70
N GLN A 47 4.96 -15.55 -9.84
CA GLN A 47 5.19 -14.85 -11.12
C GLN A 47 6.24 -13.73 -11.03
N GLY A 48 7.18 -13.80 -10.07
CA GLY A 48 8.11 -12.71 -9.79
C GLY A 48 7.47 -11.42 -9.24
N ARG A 49 6.16 -11.39 -9.01
CA ARG A 49 5.40 -10.20 -8.59
C ARG A 49 5.31 -10.01 -7.08
N VAL A 50 5.11 -11.10 -6.34
CA VAL A 50 5.06 -11.10 -4.87
C VAL A 50 5.90 -12.26 -4.34
N CYS A 51 6.40 -12.17 -3.11
CA CYS A 51 7.07 -13.29 -2.45
C CYS A 51 6.75 -13.32 -0.95
N LEU A 52 6.93 -14.49 -0.34
CA LEU A 52 6.59 -14.70 1.08
C LEU A 52 7.31 -13.71 2.02
N LEU A 53 8.59 -13.40 1.74
CA LEU A 53 9.38 -12.52 2.60
C LEU A 53 8.76 -11.12 2.67
N TYR A 54 8.43 -10.51 1.53
CA TYR A 54 7.81 -9.19 1.50
C TYR A 54 6.36 -9.22 2.00
N SER A 55 5.62 -10.31 1.76
CA SER A 55 4.32 -10.53 2.38
C SER A 55 4.38 -10.45 3.90
N LEU A 56 5.39 -11.06 4.53
CA LEU A 56 5.57 -10.98 5.99
C LEU A 56 5.95 -9.56 6.44
N TYR A 57 6.80 -8.86 5.68
CA TYR A 57 7.11 -7.46 5.97
C TYR A 57 5.87 -6.57 5.92
N TRP A 58 4.96 -6.79 4.98
CA TRP A 58 3.70 -6.05 4.92
C TRP A 58 2.80 -6.27 6.14
N GLY A 59 2.83 -7.46 6.73
CA GLY A 59 2.15 -7.73 8.00
C GLY A 59 2.64 -6.84 9.14
N LEU A 60 3.97 -6.81 9.34
CA LEU A 60 4.60 -6.04 10.40
C LEU A 60 4.49 -4.53 10.16
N LEU A 61 4.78 -4.08 8.94
CA LEU A 61 4.69 -2.68 8.56
C LEU A 61 3.25 -2.17 8.58
N GLY A 62 2.29 -2.97 8.11
CA GLY A 62 0.87 -2.64 8.16
C GLY A 62 0.37 -2.51 9.59
N TYR A 63 0.72 -3.46 10.47
CA TYR A 63 0.40 -3.33 11.90
C TYR A 63 1.04 -2.09 12.53
N ALA A 64 2.33 -1.83 12.25
CA ALA A 64 3.01 -0.65 12.76
C ALA A 64 2.37 0.66 12.23
N TYR A 65 1.92 0.66 10.97
CA TYR A 65 1.20 1.77 10.38
C TYR A 65 -0.10 2.05 11.13
N LEU A 66 -0.94 1.03 11.33
CA LEU A 66 -2.25 1.18 11.98
C LEU A 66 -2.15 1.70 13.41
N HIS A 67 -1.16 1.23 14.18
CA HIS A 67 -1.06 1.56 15.61
C HIS A 67 -0.19 2.78 15.91
N PHE A 68 0.82 3.05 15.09
CA PHE A 68 1.75 4.15 15.35
C PHE A 68 1.57 5.30 14.38
N LEU A 69 1.55 5.03 13.06
CA LEU A 69 1.59 6.09 12.05
C LEU A 69 0.22 6.70 11.75
N GLN A 70 -0.84 5.90 11.82
CA GLN A 70 -2.18 6.28 11.38
C GLN A 70 -2.66 7.57 12.06
N GLN A 71 -2.50 7.69 13.38
CA GLN A 71 -2.90 8.90 14.11
C GLN A 71 -2.21 10.17 13.62
N TYR A 72 -0.91 10.11 13.31
CA TYR A 72 -0.15 11.26 12.82
C TYR A 72 -0.56 11.62 11.39
N ILE A 73 -0.83 10.60 10.57
CA ILE A 73 -1.29 10.80 9.19
C ILE A 73 -2.65 11.49 9.18
N TRP A 74 -3.59 11.07 10.02
CA TRP A 74 -4.90 11.73 10.14
C TRP A 74 -4.78 13.20 10.55
N LEU A 75 -3.90 13.52 11.51
CA LEU A 75 -3.64 14.91 11.89
C LEU A 75 -3.13 15.75 10.71
N ILE A 76 -2.21 15.20 9.91
CA ILE A 76 -1.68 15.89 8.73
C ILE A 76 -2.78 16.07 7.66
N VAL A 77 -3.56 15.02 7.41
CA VAL A 77 -4.68 15.06 6.45
C VAL A 77 -5.71 16.10 6.86
N ASP A 78 -6.10 16.15 8.13
CA ASP A 78 -7.05 17.12 8.65
C ASP A 78 -6.50 18.56 8.54
N LEU A 79 -5.21 18.77 8.79
CA LEU A 79 -4.57 20.08 8.62
C LEU A 79 -4.56 20.54 7.15
N ILE A 80 -4.31 19.62 6.22
CA ILE A 80 -4.35 19.92 4.79
C ILE A 80 -5.79 20.24 4.37
N LEU A 81 -6.75 19.40 4.74
CA LEU A 81 -8.15 19.50 4.31
C LEU A 81 -8.97 20.52 5.11
N ALA A 82 -8.42 21.14 6.16
CA ALA A 82 -9.07 22.22 6.90
C ALA A 82 -9.39 23.45 6.03
N ASN A 83 -8.65 23.64 4.93
CA ASN A 83 -8.79 24.81 4.06
C ASN A 83 -9.30 24.41 2.67
N LYS A 84 -10.13 25.28 2.05
CA LYS A 84 -10.62 25.09 0.67
C LYS A 84 -9.48 24.89 -0.34
N ILE A 85 -8.36 25.59 -0.15
CA ILE A 85 -7.16 25.44 -1.00
C ILE A 85 -6.61 24.01 -0.92
N GLY A 86 -6.57 23.41 0.27
CA GLY A 86 -6.09 22.06 0.45
C GLY A 86 -6.95 21.03 -0.28
N TRP A 87 -8.28 21.18 -0.26
CA TRP A 87 -9.19 20.37 -1.06
C TRP A 87 -8.90 20.49 -2.56
N VAL A 88 -8.71 21.71 -3.06
CA VAL A 88 -8.40 21.95 -4.48
C VAL A 88 -7.07 21.29 -4.87
N LEU A 89 -6.02 21.45 -4.05
CA LEU A 89 -4.72 20.84 -4.30
C LEU A 89 -4.79 19.31 -4.26
N ALA A 90 -5.46 18.74 -3.26
CA ALA A 90 -5.61 17.29 -3.12
C ALA A 90 -6.37 16.70 -4.32
N SER A 91 -7.50 17.29 -4.71
CA SER A 91 -8.26 16.84 -5.88
C SER A 91 -7.46 17.00 -7.17
N SER A 92 -6.76 18.12 -7.35
CA SER A 92 -5.90 18.33 -8.52
C SER A 92 -4.78 17.30 -8.61
N PHE A 93 -4.14 16.96 -7.47
CA PHE A 93 -3.10 15.95 -7.42
C PHE A 93 -3.65 14.56 -7.74
N SER A 94 -4.81 14.18 -7.19
CA SER A 94 -5.47 12.91 -7.49
C SER A 94 -5.87 12.81 -8.97
N ILE A 95 -6.40 13.87 -9.57
CA ILE A 95 -6.71 13.94 -11.00
C ILE A 95 -5.44 13.75 -11.81
N TYR A 96 -4.37 14.51 -11.50
CA TYR A 96 -3.09 14.34 -12.17
C TYR A 96 -2.56 12.91 -12.07
N PHE A 97 -2.67 12.27 -10.91
CA PHE A 97 -2.20 10.90 -10.73
C PHE A 97 -3.02 9.89 -11.56
N VAL A 98 -4.35 10.03 -11.59
CA VAL A 98 -5.22 9.14 -12.38
C VAL A 98 -5.00 9.32 -13.88
N PHE A 99 -4.93 10.56 -14.37
CA PHE A 99 -4.82 10.85 -15.79
C PHE A 99 -3.39 10.86 -16.33
N GLY A 100 -2.40 11.14 -15.48
CA GLY A 100 -0.97 11.06 -15.84
C GLY A 100 -0.44 9.62 -15.86
N CYS A 101 -1.19 8.67 -15.27
CA CYS A 101 -0.95 7.24 -15.37
C CYS A 101 -1.78 6.57 -16.49
N ILE A 102 -2.35 7.33 -17.43
CA ILE A 102 -2.93 6.80 -18.67
C ILE A 102 -2.10 7.34 -19.83
#